data_AF-A0A961UJZ9-F1
#
_entry.id   AF-A0A961UJZ9-F1
#
_cell.length_a   1.000
_cell.length_b   1.000
_cell.length_c   1.000
_cell.angle_alpha   90.00
_cell.angle_beta   90.00
_cell.angle_gamma   90.00
#
_symmetry.space_group_name_H-M   'P 1'
#
loop_
_entity.id
_entity.type
_entity.pdbx_description
1 polymer ?
#
loop_
_entity_poly.entity_id
_entity_poly.type
_entity_poly.pdbx_seq_one_letter_code
_entity_poly.pdbx_strand_id
1 'polypeptide(L)'
;TFNEVDMTNVMALRKQYKDTFEKKHGAKLGFMSFFVKAVVQALKDVPAVNGEIDGTDLVYKNYYHVGVAVGTDKGLVVPVVRDCDMLNLAEIETTIADFGMRARDGKLGIDEMQGGTFTISNGGVYGSLMST
;
A
#
# COMPACT_ATOMS: atom_id res chain seq x y z
N THR A 1 9.66 -9.34 16.13
CA THR A 1 8.97 -10.64 16.22
C THR A 1 8.18 -10.81 14.93
N PHE A 2 7.83 -12.03 14.53
CA PHE A 2 6.95 -12.28 13.39
C PHE A 2 5.56 -12.65 13.90
N ASN A 3 4.52 -12.34 13.11
CA ASN A 3 3.14 -12.68 13.41
C ASN A 3 2.45 -13.24 12.16
N GLU A 4 1.44 -14.05 12.38
CA GLU A 4 0.55 -14.57 11.35
C GLU A 4 -0.80 -13.85 11.43
N VAL A 5 -1.49 -13.76 10.29
CA VAL A 5 -2.82 -13.15 10.21
C VAL A 5 -3.77 -14.08 9.45
N ASP A 6 -4.95 -14.32 10.02
CA ASP A 6 -6.01 -15.07 9.36
C ASP A 6 -6.76 -14.17 8.36
N MET A 7 -6.66 -14.51 7.08
CA MET A 7 -7.28 -13.76 5.98
C MET A 7 -8.71 -14.22 5.63
N THR A 8 -9.25 -15.23 6.31
CA THR A 8 -10.54 -15.87 5.99
C THR A 8 -11.67 -14.86 5.80
N ASN A 9 -11.82 -13.93 6.74
CA ASN A 9 -12.89 -12.94 6.70
C ASN A 9 -12.71 -11.90 5.59
N VAL A 10 -11.48 -11.45 5.35
CA VAL A 10 -11.17 -10.52 4.24
C VAL A 10 -11.44 -11.20 2.89
N MET A 11 -11.07 -12.48 2.75
CA MET A 11 -11.34 -13.25 1.55
C MET A 11 -12.84 -13.46 1.32
N ALA A 12 -13.61 -13.76 2.37
CA ALA A 12 -15.06 -13.91 2.29
C ALA A 12 -15.74 -12.59 1.87
N LEU A 13 -15.37 -11.47 2.49
CA LEU A 13 -15.87 -10.13 2.14
C LEU A 13 -15.55 -9.82 0.67
N ARG A 14 -14.30 -10.01 0.26
CA ARG A 14 -13.89 -9.79 -1.13
C ARG A 14 -14.72 -10.65 -2.08
N LYS A 15 -14.93 -11.93 -1.78
CA LYS A 15 -15.74 -12.84 -2.61
C LYS A 15 -17.18 -12.35 -2.75
N GLN A 16 -17.76 -11.82 -1.68
CA GLN A 16 -19.14 -11.33 -1.65
C GLN A 16 -19.32 -10.03 -2.44
N TYR A 17 -18.36 -9.10 -2.35
CA TYR A 17 -18.55 -7.73 -2.85
C TYR A 17 -17.75 -7.38 -4.11
N LYS A 18 -16.79 -8.21 -4.55
CA LYS A 18 -15.88 -7.87 -5.67
C LYS A 18 -16.61 -7.37 -6.93
N ASP A 19 -17.69 -8.02 -7.33
CA ASP A 19 -18.37 -7.73 -8.61
C ASP A 19 -19.19 -6.43 -8.49
N THR A 20 -19.85 -6.22 -7.35
CA THR A 20 -20.59 -4.98 -7.07
C THR A 20 -19.63 -3.81 -6.89
N PHE A 21 -18.49 -4.03 -6.25
CA PHE A 21 -17.44 -3.03 -6.07
C PHE A 21 -16.87 -2.58 -7.41
N GLU A 22 -16.51 -3.53 -8.29
CA GLU A 22 -16.00 -3.23 -9.64
C GLU A 22 -17.04 -2.49 -10.48
N LYS A 23 -18.32 -2.91 -10.43
CA LYS A 23 -19.41 -2.20 -11.13
C LYS A 23 -19.61 -0.77 -10.64
N LYS A 24 -19.47 -0.52 -9.33
CA LYS A 24 -19.72 0.80 -8.73
C LYS A 24 -18.55 1.76 -8.90
N HIS A 25 -17.32 1.24 -8.82
CA HIS A 25 -16.12 2.07 -8.71
C HIS A 25 -15.19 1.99 -9.92
N GLY A 26 -15.42 1.04 -10.85
CA GLY A 26 -14.51 0.82 -11.99
C GLY A 26 -13.14 0.25 -11.61
N ALA A 27 -12.97 -0.17 -10.35
CA ALA A 27 -11.73 -0.70 -9.80
C ALA A 27 -11.96 -2.08 -9.21
N LYS A 28 -10.98 -2.98 -9.35
CA LYS A 28 -11.07 -4.32 -8.75
C LYS A 28 -10.84 -4.23 -7.24
N LEU A 29 -11.66 -4.92 -6.46
CA LEU A 29 -11.45 -5.05 -5.03
C LEU A 29 -10.27 -6.01 -4.77
N GLY A 30 -9.10 -5.45 -4.50
CA GLY A 30 -7.88 -6.16 -4.14
C GLY A 30 -7.75 -6.39 -2.63
N PHE A 31 -6.56 -6.84 -2.21
CA PHE A 31 -6.20 -6.96 -0.80
C PHE A 31 -5.39 -5.76 -0.30
N MET A 32 -4.71 -5.05 -1.21
CA MET A 32 -3.77 -3.98 -0.85
C MET A 32 -4.47 -2.81 -0.16
N SER A 33 -5.69 -2.46 -0.57
CA SER A 33 -6.46 -1.41 0.11
C SER A 33 -6.76 -1.73 1.57
N PHE A 34 -7.03 -3.00 1.90
CA PHE A 34 -7.19 -3.44 3.30
C PHE A 34 -5.88 -3.29 4.09
N PHE A 35 -4.76 -3.70 3.50
CA PHE A 35 -3.45 -3.60 4.15
C PHE A 35 -3.03 -2.15 4.35
N VAL A 36 -3.21 -1.28 3.35
CA VAL A 36 -2.93 0.16 3.46
C VAL A 36 -3.79 0.76 4.57
N LYS A 37 -5.09 0.47 4.63
CA LYS A 37 -5.97 0.98 5.69
C LYS A 37 -5.59 0.48 7.08
N ALA A 38 -5.22 -0.79 7.21
CA ALA A 38 -4.75 -1.35 8.48
C ALA A 38 -3.43 -0.68 8.93
N VAL A 39 -2.49 -0.50 8.01
CA VAL A 39 -1.20 0.18 8.29
C VAL A 39 -1.44 1.63 8.70
N VAL A 40 -2.29 2.38 7.98
CA VAL A 40 -2.63 3.76 8.36
C VAL A 40 -3.18 3.83 9.78
N GLN A 41 -4.07 2.91 10.16
CA GLN A 41 -4.58 2.87 11.53
C GLN A 41 -3.47 2.58 12.53
N ALA A 42 -2.60 1.61 12.26
CA ALA A 42 -1.46 1.30 13.14
C ALA A 42 -0.46 2.47 13.27
N LEU A 43 -0.23 3.22 12.19
CA LEU A 43 0.63 4.42 12.20
C LEU A 43 0.02 5.56 13.01
N LYS A 44 -1.31 5.67 13.06
CA LYS A 44 -2.01 6.60 13.96
C LYS A 44 -1.86 6.19 15.42
N ASP A 45 -1.95 4.90 15.71
CA ASP A 45 -1.84 4.36 17.06
C ASP A 45 -0.39 4.38 17.59
N VAL A 46 0.60 4.25 16.69
CA VAL A 46 2.03 4.26 17.02
C VAL A 46 2.78 5.31 16.15
N PRO A 47 2.65 6.61 16.45
CA PRO A 47 3.18 7.69 15.60
C PRO A 47 4.70 7.66 15.38
N ALA A 48 5.45 7.05 16.30
CA ALA A 48 6.91 6.90 16.18
C ALA A 48 7.32 6.07 14.96
N VAL A 49 6.47 5.15 14.49
CA VAL A 49 6.72 4.35 13.29
C VAL A 49 6.52 5.17 12.02
N ASN A 50 5.70 6.24 12.07
CA ASN A 50 5.48 7.17 10.96
C ASN A 50 6.50 8.32 10.94
N GLY A 51 7.33 8.44 11.98
CA GLY A 51 8.34 9.48 12.10
C GLY A 51 9.64 9.12 11.38
N GLU A 52 10.54 10.09 11.28
CA GLU A 52 11.90 9.89 10.80
C GLU A 52 12.92 10.53 11.72
N ILE A 53 14.17 10.07 11.63
CA ILE A 53 15.30 10.66 12.34
C ILE A 53 16.04 11.56 11.34
N ASP A 54 16.09 12.86 11.63
CA ASP A 54 16.85 13.85 10.88
C ASP A 54 17.99 14.38 11.75
N GLY A 55 19.19 13.85 11.53
CA GLY A 55 20.35 14.13 12.38
C GLY A 55 20.13 13.68 13.82
N THR A 56 19.88 14.63 14.72
CA THR A 56 19.60 14.40 16.14
C THR A 56 18.12 14.53 16.50
N ASP A 57 17.30 14.94 15.54
CA ASP A 57 15.91 15.28 15.78
C ASP A 57 14.99 14.14 15.36
N LEU A 58 13.96 13.88 16.16
CA LEU A 58 12.89 12.96 15.81
C LEU A 58 11.71 13.76 15.23
N VAL A 59 11.47 13.58 13.94
CA VAL A 59 10.43 14.31 13.19
C VAL A 59 9.19 13.44 13.06
N TYR A 60 8.12 13.82 13.75
CA TYR A 60 6.82 13.16 13.63
C TYR A 60 6.04 13.73 12.44
N LYS A 61 5.47 12.84 11.63
CA LYS A 61 4.69 13.21 10.44
C LYS A 61 3.20 13.05 10.71
N ASN A 62 2.43 14.08 10.38
CA ASN A 62 0.96 14.12 10.51
C ASN A 62 0.24 13.83 9.17
N TYR A 63 0.96 13.25 8.22
CA TYR A 63 0.43 12.76 6.94
C TYR A 63 0.82 11.29 6.78
N TYR A 64 0.01 10.55 6.03
CA TYR A 64 0.16 9.10 5.88
C TYR A 64 0.39 8.76 4.41
N HIS A 65 1.65 8.82 4.01
CA HIS A 65 2.08 8.49 2.65
C HIS A 65 2.71 7.10 2.66
N VAL A 66 2.10 6.15 1.96
CA VAL A 66 2.52 4.74 1.99
C VAL A 66 3.13 4.36 0.66
N GLY A 67 4.41 4.00 0.68
CA GLY A 67 5.10 3.36 -0.44
C GLY A 67 4.53 1.96 -0.66
N VAL A 68 4.23 1.61 -1.91
CA VAL A 68 3.76 0.27 -2.28
C VAL A 68 4.72 -0.32 -3.30
N ALA A 69 5.35 -1.43 -2.95
CA ALA A 69 6.31 -2.07 -3.84
C ALA A 69 5.59 -2.72 -5.05
N VAL A 70 6.02 -2.35 -6.24
CA VAL A 70 5.48 -2.82 -7.52
C VAL A 70 6.59 -3.50 -8.32
N GLY A 71 6.40 -4.79 -8.61
CA GLY A 71 7.31 -5.56 -9.44
C GLY A 71 7.11 -5.29 -10.94
N THR A 72 8.22 -5.15 -11.67
CA THR A 72 8.27 -4.98 -13.11
C THR A 72 9.33 -5.90 -13.72
N ASP A 73 9.33 -6.07 -15.04
CA ASP A 73 10.36 -6.87 -15.73
C ASP A 73 11.77 -6.26 -15.60
N LYS A 74 11.86 -4.97 -15.26
CA LYS A 74 13.14 -4.25 -15.07
C LYS A 74 13.59 -4.19 -13.60
N GLY A 75 12.81 -4.79 -12.69
CA GLY A 75 13.09 -4.77 -11.25
C GLY A 75 11.91 -4.26 -10.42
N LEU A 76 12.20 -3.84 -9.19
CA LEU A 76 11.21 -3.37 -8.22
C LEU A 76 11.26 -1.84 -8.10
N VAL A 77 10.09 -1.20 -8.12
CA VAL A 77 9.94 0.23 -7.83
C VAL A 77 8.93 0.42 -6.69
N VAL A 78 9.05 1.52 -5.95
CA VAL A 78 8.18 1.81 -4.79
C VAL A 78 7.55 3.18 -4.94
N PRO A 79 6.49 3.31 -5.76
CA PRO A 79 5.70 4.53 -5.81
C PRO A 79 4.92 4.75 -4.50
N VAL A 80 4.60 6.00 -4.22
CA VAL A 80 4.00 6.46 -2.96
C VAL A 80 2.54 6.81 -3.19
N VAL A 81 1.64 6.08 -2.52
CA VAL A 81 0.23 6.46 -2.40
C VAL A 81 0.15 7.56 -1.33
N ARG A 82 -0.26 8.75 -1.73
CA ARG A 82 -0.33 9.93 -0.85
C ARG A 82 -1.67 9.98 -0.12
N ASP A 83 -1.65 10.61 1.05
CA ASP A 83 -2.83 10.87 1.90
C ASP A 83 -3.74 9.64 2.10
N CYS A 84 -3.14 8.47 2.35
CA CYS A 84 -3.85 7.19 2.44
C CYS A 84 -4.94 7.15 3.52
N ASP A 85 -4.88 8.05 4.51
CA ASP A 85 -5.91 8.21 5.52
C ASP A 85 -7.19 8.84 4.96
N MET A 86 -7.06 9.72 3.97
CA MET A 86 -8.17 10.42 3.31
C MET A 86 -8.82 9.61 2.20
N LEU A 87 -8.06 8.69 1.58
CA LEU A 87 -8.56 7.87 0.46
C LEU A 87 -9.52 6.77 0.91
N ASN A 88 -10.52 6.43 0.12
CA ASN A 88 -11.31 5.21 0.33
C ASN A 88 -10.64 3.98 -0.31
N LEU A 89 -11.21 2.78 -0.11
CA LEU A 89 -10.63 1.55 -0.65
C LEU A 89 -10.51 1.57 -2.18
N ALA A 90 -11.49 2.13 -2.89
CA ALA A 90 -11.49 2.17 -4.35
C ALA A 90 -10.42 3.10 -4.88
N GLU A 91 -10.24 4.26 -4.25
CA GLU A 91 -9.18 5.20 -4.61
C GLU A 91 -7.80 4.57 -4.42
N ILE A 92 -7.56 3.87 -3.30
CA ILE A 92 -6.29 3.16 -3.07
C ILE A 92 -6.06 2.07 -4.13
N GLU A 93 -7.06 1.22 -4.40
CA GLU A 93 -6.92 0.17 -5.44
C GLU A 93 -6.67 0.78 -6.82
N THR A 94 -7.33 1.89 -7.16
CA THR A 94 -7.18 2.58 -8.44
C THR A 94 -5.77 3.16 -8.60
N THR A 95 -5.26 3.83 -7.57
CA THR A 95 -3.91 4.39 -7.56
C THR A 95 -2.85 3.31 -7.68
N ILE A 96 -2.98 2.21 -6.93
CA ILE A 96 -2.03 1.09 -7.00
C ILE A 96 -2.08 0.41 -8.38
N ALA A 97 -3.27 0.27 -8.98
CA ALA A 97 -3.41 -0.28 -10.33
C ALA A 97 -2.77 0.62 -11.39
N ASP A 98 -2.96 1.95 -11.31
CA ASP A 98 -2.29 2.92 -12.18
C ASP A 98 -0.77 2.85 -12.05
N PHE A 99 -0.25 2.85 -10.83
CA PHE A 99 1.17 2.66 -10.57
C PHE A 99 1.69 1.34 -11.12
N GLY A 100 0.94 0.24 -10.99
CA GLY A 100 1.24 -1.05 -11.59
C GLY A 100 1.43 -0.98 -13.10
N MET A 101 0.50 -0.31 -13.79
CA MET A 101 0.53 -0.11 -15.24
C MET A 101 1.69 0.80 -15.66
N ARG A 102 1.84 1.96 -15.02
CA ARG A 102 2.89 2.93 -15.36
C ARG A 102 4.29 2.46 -14.99
N ALA A 103 4.44 1.65 -13.95
CA ALA A 103 5.71 1.01 -13.61
C ALA A 103 6.17 0.07 -14.72
N ARG A 104 5.26 -0.77 -15.25
CA ARG A 104 5.55 -1.68 -16.38
C ARG A 104 5.94 -0.91 -17.64
N ASP A 105 5.28 0.21 -17.89
CA ASP A 105 5.57 1.09 -19.02
C ASP A 105 6.82 1.97 -18.82
N GLY A 106 7.41 2.01 -17.62
CA GLY A 106 8.53 2.89 -17.30
C GLY A 106 8.16 4.38 -17.27
N LYS A 107 6.91 4.69 -16.92
CA LYS A 107 6.32 6.05 -16.93
C LYS A 107 6.15 6.66 -15.52
N LEU A 108 6.76 6.08 -14.50
CA LEU A 108 6.76 6.66 -13.15
C LEU A 108 7.83 7.74 -13.04
N GLY A 109 7.44 8.90 -12.52
CA GLY A 109 8.32 10.01 -12.20
C GLY A 109 9.03 9.82 -10.86
N ILE A 110 10.07 10.62 -10.62
CA ILE A 110 10.85 10.61 -9.37
C ILE A 110 10.00 11.13 -8.19
N ASP A 111 9.17 12.13 -8.44
CA ASP A 111 8.24 12.74 -7.50
C ASP A 111 7.22 11.73 -6.93
N GLU A 112 6.87 10.71 -7.73
CA GLU A 112 5.98 9.63 -7.31
C GLU A 112 6.67 8.60 -6.42
N MET A 113 8.00 8.60 -6.37
CA MET A 113 8.80 7.70 -5.53
C MET A 113 9.29 8.38 -4.23
N GLN A 114 8.96 9.65 -4.01
CA GLN A 114 9.45 10.45 -2.89
C GLN A 114 8.37 10.79 -1.86
N GLY A 115 8.80 11.02 -0.62
CA GLY A 115 7.94 11.47 0.47
C GLY A 115 7.10 10.38 1.14
N GLY A 116 7.40 9.10 0.87
CA GLY A 116 6.86 7.98 1.62
C GLY A 116 7.31 8.00 3.08
N THR A 117 6.44 7.56 3.97
CA THR A 117 6.65 7.51 5.42
C THR A 117 6.73 6.08 5.95
N PHE A 118 6.10 5.16 5.23
CA PHE A 118 6.10 3.73 5.49
C PHE A 118 5.99 2.99 4.16
N THR A 119 6.55 1.78 4.07
CA THR A 119 6.50 0.98 2.83
C THR A 119 5.89 -0.38 3.07
N ILE A 120 4.94 -0.78 2.22
CA ILE A 120 4.40 -2.14 2.16
C ILE A 120 5.01 -2.85 0.94
N SER A 121 5.63 -4.00 1.19
CA SER A 121 6.10 -4.90 0.15
C SER A 121 5.31 -6.21 0.19
N ASN A 122 4.84 -6.67 -0.96
CA ASN A 122 4.12 -7.95 -1.07
C ASN A 122 5.02 -8.97 -1.78
N GLY A 123 5.79 -9.74 -1.02
CA GLY A 123 6.58 -10.84 -1.57
C GLY A 123 5.78 -12.14 -1.77
N GLY A 124 4.55 -12.22 -1.25
CA GLY A 124 3.68 -13.40 -1.37
C GLY A 124 3.27 -13.70 -2.82
N VAL A 125 3.30 -12.69 -3.70
CA VAL A 125 3.05 -12.87 -5.14
C VAL A 125 4.10 -13.76 -5.81
N TYR A 126 5.29 -13.87 -5.22
CA TYR A 126 6.39 -14.73 -5.68
C TYR A 126 6.45 -16.08 -4.95
N GLY A 127 5.41 -16.44 -4.19
CA GLY A 127 5.35 -17.71 -3.45
C GLY A 127 6.24 -17.75 -2.22
N SER A 128 6.67 -16.59 -1.72
CA SER A 128 7.54 -16.53 -0.57
C SER A 128 6.75 -16.69 0.72
N LEU A 129 7.07 -17.74 1.48
CA LEU A 129 6.54 -17.96 2.84
C LEU A 129 7.15 -16.98 3.86
N MET A 130 8.32 -16.40 3.53
CA MET A 130 9.20 -15.63 4.42
C MET A 130 9.82 -14.42 3.68
N SER A 131 9.08 -13.77 2.79
CA SER A 131 9.60 -12.54 2.15
C SER A 131 9.50 -11.42 3.16
N THR A 132 10.62 -11.13 3.81
CA THR A 132 10.85 -9.93 4.60
C THR A 132 11.36 -8.81 3.71
#